data_AF-A0A0B8Q0E6-F1
#
_entry.id   AF-A0A0B8Q0E6-F1
#
_cell.length_a   1.000
_cell.length_b   1.000
_cell.length_c   1.000
_cell.angle_alpha   90.00
_cell.angle_beta   90.00
_cell.angle_gamma   90.00
#
_symmetry.space_group_name_H-M   'P 1'
#
loop_
_entity.id
_entity.type
_entity.pdbx_description
1 polymer ?
#
loop_
_entity_poly.entity_id
_entity_poly.type
_entity_poly.pdbx_seq_one_letter_code
_entity_poly.pdbx_strand_id
1 'polypeptide(L)'
;MRFAIFLPPQASSDNPVPVLYWLSGLTCTDENFMQKAAAFESAAKLGIAIVAPDTSPRGEGVPDDPEGAYDFGLGAGFYLNANQKPWKQHYQMYSYVVDELPALIEKHFPVSDVRSISGHSMGGHGALTIGLKNQDRYRSISAFSPITNPMECPWGIKALSNYLGENKASWKSMTPAACWQSMVLNCQFWLTKVTQMAS
;
A
#
# COMPACT_ATOMS: atom_id res chain seq x y z
N MET A 1 0.78 1.00 -15.17
CA MET A 1 1.40 -0.22 -14.62
C MET A 1 0.47 -1.41 -14.80
N ARG A 2 0.97 -2.65 -14.67
CA ARG A 2 0.11 -3.86 -14.65
C ARG A 2 -0.55 -4.00 -13.28
N PHE A 3 -1.80 -4.45 -13.28
CA PHE A 3 -2.53 -4.88 -12.09
C PHE A 3 -3.49 -6.00 -12.49
N ALA A 4 -3.93 -6.79 -11.52
CA ALA A 4 -4.97 -7.77 -11.68
C ALA A 4 -6.19 -7.40 -10.84
N ILE A 5 -7.38 -7.77 -11.32
CA ILE A 5 -8.64 -7.60 -10.59
C ILE A 5 -9.46 -8.89 -10.65
N PHE A 6 -9.98 -9.30 -9.50
CA PHE A 6 -11.03 -10.30 -9.38
C PHE A 6 -12.35 -9.59 -9.10
N LEU A 7 -13.37 -9.86 -9.92
CA LEU A 7 -14.73 -9.39 -9.70
C LEU A 7 -15.60 -10.56 -9.22
N PRO A 8 -16.29 -10.44 -8.07
CA PRO A 8 -17.18 -11.47 -7.58
C PRO A 8 -18.47 -11.53 -8.41
N PRO A 9 -19.23 -12.64 -8.39
CA PRO A 9 -20.43 -12.82 -9.22
C PRO A 9 -21.53 -11.76 -9.03
N GLN A 10 -21.55 -11.11 -7.88
CA GLN A 10 -22.52 -10.07 -7.52
C GLN A 10 -22.17 -8.70 -8.11
N ALA A 11 -20.96 -8.50 -8.65
CA ALA A 11 -20.51 -7.22 -9.13
C ALA A 11 -21.21 -6.84 -10.43
N SER A 12 -22.03 -5.79 -10.39
CA SER A 12 -22.72 -5.23 -11.54
C SER A 12 -22.87 -3.71 -11.38
N SER A 13 -23.22 -3.00 -12.46
CA SER A 13 -23.45 -1.56 -12.39
C SER A 13 -24.54 -1.17 -11.38
N ASP A 14 -25.55 -2.03 -11.18
CA ASP A 14 -26.62 -1.83 -10.20
C ASP A 14 -26.24 -2.27 -8.78
N ASN A 15 -25.18 -3.07 -8.65
CA ASN A 15 -24.68 -3.58 -7.38
C ASN A 15 -23.14 -3.43 -7.30
N PRO A 16 -22.64 -2.19 -7.14
CA PRO A 16 -21.21 -1.93 -6.99
C PRO A 16 -20.67 -2.53 -5.69
N VAL A 17 -19.65 -3.37 -5.80
CA VAL A 17 -19.08 -4.12 -4.66
C VAL A 17 -17.90 -3.40 -3.99
N PRO A 18 -17.68 -3.58 -2.67
CA PRO A 18 -16.47 -3.07 -2.00
C PRO A 18 -15.19 -3.70 -2.56
N VAL A 19 -14.07 -2.99 -2.40
CA VAL A 19 -12.76 -3.40 -2.93
C VAL A 19 -11.74 -3.67 -1.82
N LEU A 20 -11.09 -4.83 -1.87
CA LEU A 20 -9.86 -5.11 -1.13
C LEU A 20 -8.64 -4.89 -2.03
N TYR A 21 -7.80 -3.93 -1.67
CA TYR A 21 -6.49 -3.74 -2.29
C TYR A 21 -5.47 -4.64 -1.60
N TRP A 22 -4.86 -5.56 -2.35
CA TRP A 22 -3.80 -6.44 -1.87
C TRP A 22 -2.43 -5.97 -2.35
N LEU A 23 -1.56 -5.62 -1.41
CA LEU A 23 -0.19 -5.24 -1.68
C LEU A 23 0.75 -6.45 -1.50
N SER A 24 1.47 -6.82 -2.56
CA SER A 24 2.40 -7.95 -2.54
C SER A 24 3.78 -7.57 -2.00
N GLY A 25 4.54 -8.59 -1.61
CA GLY A 25 5.90 -8.45 -1.06
C GLY A 25 6.98 -8.24 -2.12
N LEU A 26 8.24 -8.23 -1.68
CA LEU A 26 9.41 -8.18 -2.56
C LEU A 26 9.34 -9.25 -3.65
N THR A 27 9.88 -8.94 -4.82
CA THR A 27 9.99 -9.81 -6.02
C THR A 27 8.67 -10.17 -6.71
N CYS A 28 7.53 -9.90 -6.08
CA CYS A 28 6.23 -10.31 -6.61
C CYS A 28 5.76 -9.43 -7.77
N THR A 29 4.85 -9.97 -8.56
CA THR A 29 3.97 -9.26 -9.50
C THR A 29 2.51 -9.37 -9.02
N ASP A 30 1.57 -8.85 -9.80
CA ASP A 30 0.13 -9.02 -9.60
C ASP A 30 -0.29 -10.50 -9.59
N GLU A 31 0.41 -11.37 -10.32
CA GLU A 31 0.05 -12.77 -10.50
C GLU A 31 0.19 -13.62 -9.23
N ASN A 32 1.18 -13.33 -8.38
CA ASN A 32 1.54 -14.23 -7.29
C ASN A 32 0.40 -14.41 -6.28
N PHE A 33 -0.25 -13.32 -5.88
CA PHE A 33 -1.40 -13.38 -4.98
C PHE A 33 -2.59 -14.03 -5.68
N MET A 34 -2.88 -13.58 -6.90
CA MET A 34 -4.05 -14.02 -7.68
C MET A 34 -4.03 -15.54 -7.93
N GLN A 35 -2.86 -16.14 -8.09
CA GLN A 35 -2.72 -17.58 -8.33
C GLN A 35 -2.54 -18.41 -7.05
N LYS A 36 -1.90 -17.88 -6.00
CA LYS A 36 -1.44 -18.68 -4.86
C LYS A 36 -2.19 -18.45 -3.55
N ALA A 37 -2.94 -17.35 -3.42
CA ALA A 37 -3.58 -17.00 -2.14
C ALA A 37 -4.91 -17.73 -1.88
N ALA A 38 -5.49 -18.40 -2.89
CA ALA A 38 -6.79 -19.07 -2.81
C ALA A 38 -7.92 -18.16 -2.25
N ALA A 39 -7.87 -16.85 -2.56
CA ALA A 39 -8.76 -15.86 -1.96
C ALA A 39 -10.14 -15.73 -2.66
N PHE A 40 -10.27 -16.21 -3.90
CA PHE A 40 -11.43 -15.92 -4.75
C PHE A 40 -12.72 -16.58 -4.29
N GLU A 41 -12.66 -17.78 -3.71
CA GLU A 41 -13.86 -18.44 -3.19
C GLU A 41 -14.48 -17.62 -2.05
N SER A 42 -13.66 -17.17 -1.10
CA SER A 42 -14.11 -16.31 0.00
C SER A 42 -14.58 -14.95 -0.51
N ALA A 43 -13.85 -14.34 -1.44
CA ALA A 43 -14.22 -13.06 -2.04
C ALA A 43 -15.56 -13.12 -2.80
N ALA A 44 -15.81 -14.21 -3.53
CA ALA A 44 -17.08 -14.47 -4.20
C ALA A 44 -18.24 -14.64 -3.21
N LYS A 45 -18.03 -15.37 -2.11
CA LYS A 45 -19.06 -15.54 -1.05
C LYS A 45 -19.41 -14.22 -0.37
N LEU A 46 -18.42 -13.37 -0.16
CA LEU A 46 -18.57 -12.09 0.55
C LEU A 46 -18.97 -10.93 -0.37
N GLY A 47 -18.94 -11.11 -1.69
CA GLY A 47 -19.20 -10.04 -2.65
C GLY A 47 -18.15 -8.92 -2.59
N ILE A 48 -16.86 -9.28 -2.54
CA ILE A 48 -15.74 -8.33 -2.46
C ILE A 48 -14.88 -8.46 -3.72
N ALA A 49 -14.62 -7.33 -4.41
CA ALA A 49 -13.61 -7.28 -5.47
C ALA A 49 -12.21 -7.26 -4.86
N ILE A 50 -11.25 -7.91 -5.52
CA ILE A 50 -9.84 -7.86 -5.10
C ILE A 50 -9.02 -7.22 -6.21
N VAL A 51 -8.21 -6.22 -5.86
CA VAL A 51 -7.26 -5.56 -6.76
C VAL A 51 -5.84 -5.83 -6.26
N ALA A 52 -4.99 -6.38 -7.12
CA ALA A 52 -3.58 -6.65 -6.84
C ALA A 52 -2.69 -5.87 -7.83
N PRO A 53 -2.12 -4.72 -7.45
CA PRO A 53 -1.13 -4.02 -8.26
C PRO A 53 0.22 -4.76 -8.32
N ASP A 54 1.02 -4.47 -9.35
CA ASP A 54 2.45 -4.77 -9.34
C ASP A 54 3.17 -3.95 -8.23
N THR A 55 4.39 -4.36 -7.90
CA THR A 55 5.12 -3.95 -6.68
C THR A 55 6.14 -2.83 -6.91
N SER A 56 6.38 -2.47 -8.18
CA SER A 56 7.24 -1.37 -8.61
C SER A 56 6.85 -0.92 -10.03
N PRO A 57 7.29 0.26 -10.49
CA PRO A 57 7.31 0.55 -11.93
C PRO A 57 8.09 -0.54 -12.70
N ARG A 58 7.74 -0.72 -13.98
CA ARG A 58 8.38 -1.66 -14.92
C ARG A 58 8.49 -1.00 -16.29
N GLY A 59 9.49 -1.38 -17.07
CA GLY A 59 9.65 -0.97 -18.46
C GLY A 59 11.04 -0.44 -18.78
N GLU A 60 11.28 -0.18 -20.06
CA GLU A 60 12.52 0.42 -20.53
C GLU A 60 12.75 1.80 -19.88
N GLY A 61 13.97 2.05 -19.43
CA GLY A 61 14.34 3.31 -18.77
C GLY A 61 13.95 3.43 -17.29
N VAL A 62 13.23 2.46 -16.72
CA VAL A 62 13.00 2.40 -15.26
C VAL A 62 14.30 1.91 -14.60
N PRO A 63 14.90 2.67 -13.66
CA PRO A 63 16.12 2.25 -13.00
C PRO A 63 15.86 1.01 -12.13
N ASP A 64 16.87 0.14 -12.01
CA ASP A 64 16.87 -1.04 -11.14
C ASP A 64 18.14 -1.03 -10.26
N ASP A 65 18.20 -1.90 -9.25
CA ASP A 65 19.38 -2.02 -8.38
C ASP A 65 20.62 -2.36 -9.24
N PRO A 66 21.67 -1.51 -9.24
CA PRO A 66 22.92 -1.79 -9.96
C PRO A 66 23.60 -3.09 -9.53
N GLU A 67 23.36 -3.54 -8.29
CA GLU A 67 23.89 -4.81 -7.77
C GLU A 67 23.01 -6.02 -8.13
N GLY A 68 21.85 -5.79 -8.78
CA GLY A 68 20.89 -6.84 -9.12
C GLY A 68 20.27 -7.52 -7.90
N ALA A 69 20.27 -6.86 -6.73
CA ALA A 69 19.72 -7.43 -5.52
C ALA A 69 18.18 -7.40 -5.55
N TYR A 70 17.56 -8.40 -4.93
CA TYR A 70 16.10 -8.57 -4.92
C TYR A 70 15.35 -7.57 -4.03
N ASP A 71 16.06 -6.88 -3.14
CA ASP A 71 15.51 -6.09 -2.05
C ASP A 71 15.44 -4.59 -2.35
N PHE A 72 15.77 -4.19 -3.58
CA PHE A 72 15.74 -2.80 -4.04
C PHE A 72 15.48 -2.73 -5.54
N GLY A 73 14.96 -1.60 -6.03
CA GLY A 73 14.61 -1.44 -7.45
C GLY A 73 13.34 -2.21 -7.87
N LEU A 74 13.42 -2.92 -8.99
CA LEU A 74 12.31 -3.61 -9.63
C LEU A 74 11.81 -4.76 -8.74
N GLY A 75 10.51 -4.78 -8.44
CA GLY A 75 9.93 -5.71 -7.47
C GLY A 75 10.04 -5.24 -6.01
N ALA A 76 10.59 -4.05 -5.77
CA ALA A 76 10.93 -3.55 -4.44
C ALA A 76 10.65 -2.04 -4.29
N GLY A 77 9.49 -1.58 -4.76
CA GLY A 77 9.12 -0.16 -4.73
C GLY A 77 8.77 0.40 -3.34
N PHE A 78 8.68 -0.46 -2.32
CA PHE A 78 8.45 -0.10 -0.91
C PHE A 78 7.21 0.76 -0.60
N TYR A 79 6.29 0.92 -1.55
CA TYR A 79 5.04 1.68 -1.42
C TYR A 79 5.23 3.12 -0.92
N LEU A 80 6.29 3.77 -1.38
CA LEU A 80 6.64 5.16 -1.09
C LEU A 80 6.68 6.02 -2.36
N ASN A 81 6.82 7.33 -2.17
CA ASN A 81 7.14 8.28 -3.23
C ASN A 81 8.62 8.66 -3.12
N ALA A 82 9.44 8.20 -4.06
CA ALA A 82 10.87 8.46 -4.07
C ALA A 82 11.18 9.95 -4.34
N ASN A 83 12.17 10.47 -3.63
CA ASN A 83 12.65 11.85 -3.76
C ASN A 83 14.04 11.94 -4.40
N GLN A 84 14.84 10.88 -4.31
CA GLN A 84 16.19 10.83 -4.86
C GLN A 84 16.18 10.45 -6.34
N LYS A 85 17.07 11.06 -7.12
CA LYS A 85 17.33 10.63 -8.50
C LYS A 85 18.20 9.35 -8.49
N PRO A 86 18.04 8.43 -9.45
CA PRO A 86 17.10 8.48 -10.58
C PRO A 86 15.66 8.03 -10.23
N TRP A 87 15.44 7.46 -9.05
CA TRP A 87 14.20 6.80 -8.63
C TRP A 87 12.96 7.70 -8.68
N LYS A 88 13.12 8.98 -8.31
CA LYS A 88 12.03 9.98 -8.24
C LYS A 88 11.17 10.02 -9.51
N GLN A 89 11.74 9.74 -10.68
CA GLN A 89 10.99 9.80 -11.94
C GLN A 89 9.88 8.74 -12.03
N HIS A 90 10.07 7.56 -11.45
CA HIS A 90 9.18 6.40 -11.68
C HIS A 90 8.64 5.78 -10.38
N TYR A 91 9.38 5.85 -9.27
CA TYR A 91 9.04 5.19 -8.02
C TYR A 91 8.08 6.03 -7.16
N GLN A 92 6.89 6.30 -7.71
CA GLN A 92 5.80 7.02 -7.04
C GLN A 92 4.69 6.04 -6.61
N MET A 93 5.09 4.95 -5.97
CA MET A 93 4.21 3.82 -5.65
C MET A 93 3.14 4.17 -4.61
N TYR A 94 3.44 5.09 -3.67
CA TYR A 94 2.45 5.57 -2.73
C TYR A 94 1.31 6.28 -3.46
N SER A 95 1.62 7.28 -4.30
CA SER A 95 0.60 8.00 -5.07
C SER A 95 -0.14 7.10 -6.05
N TYR A 96 0.55 6.13 -6.66
CA TYR A 96 -0.12 5.15 -7.52
C TYR A 96 -1.18 4.34 -6.76
N VAL A 97 -0.84 3.77 -5.60
CA VAL A 97 -1.77 2.93 -4.82
C VAL A 97 -2.87 3.75 -4.14
N VAL A 98 -2.56 4.98 -3.72
CA VAL A 98 -3.48 5.83 -2.99
C VAL A 98 -4.42 6.55 -3.94
N ASP A 99 -3.93 7.15 -5.02
CA ASP A 99 -4.70 8.09 -5.82
C ASP A 99 -5.05 7.52 -7.20
N GLU A 100 -4.05 7.16 -8.00
CA GLU A 100 -4.23 6.82 -9.42
C GLU A 100 -5.01 5.51 -9.60
N LEU A 101 -4.58 4.45 -8.93
CA LEU A 101 -5.18 3.13 -9.10
C LEU A 101 -6.63 3.10 -8.62
N PRO A 102 -7.00 3.59 -7.40
CA PRO A 102 -8.39 3.57 -6.99
C PRO A 102 -9.32 4.37 -7.92
N ALA A 103 -8.86 5.54 -8.39
CA ALA A 103 -9.62 6.33 -9.35
C ALA A 103 -9.85 5.59 -10.68
N LEU A 104 -8.83 4.86 -11.17
CA LEU A 104 -8.95 4.01 -12.34
C LEU A 104 -9.95 2.87 -12.11
N ILE A 105 -9.87 2.20 -10.95
CA ILE A 105 -10.71 1.05 -10.64
C ILE A 105 -12.19 1.46 -10.55
N GLU A 106 -12.50 2.53 -9.82
CA GLU A 106 -13.87 3.05 -9.65
C GLU A 106 -14.48 3.57 -10.94
N LYS A 107 -13.65 4.09 -11.85
CA LYS A 107 -14.12 4.56 -13.15
C LYS A 107 -14.50 3.41 -14.10
N HIS A 108 -13.82 2.28 -14.02
CA HIS A 108 -13.87 1.25 -15.05
C HIS A 108 -14.52 -0.07 -14.63
N PHE A 109 -14.73 -0.29 -13.33
CA PHE A 109 -15.29 -1.54 -12.80
C PHE A 109 -16.50 -1.30 -11.89
N PRO A 110 -17.42 -2.27 -11.77
CA PRO A 110 -18.60 -2.17 -10.91
C PRO A 110 -18.25 -2.30 -9.43
N VAL A 111 -17.55 -1.31 -8.89
CA VAL A 111 -17.11 -1.25 -7.49
C VAL A 111 -17.64 -0.01 -6.80
N SER A 112 -17.77 -0.06 -5.48
CA SER A 112 -18.14 1.10 -4.66
C SER A 112 -16.91 1.86 -4.17
N ASP A 113 -17.13 2.97 -3.47
CA ASP A 113 -16.09 3.76 -2.79
C ASP A 113 -15.63 3.13 -1.46
N VAL A 114 -16.19 1.99 -1.06
CA VAL A 114 -15.81 1.26 0.15
C VAL A 114 -14.55 0.44 -0.12
N ARG A 115 -13.44 0.88 0.47
CA ARG A 115 -12.12 0.28 0.28
C ARG A 115 -11.58 -0.35 1.56
N SER A 116 -10.87 -1.46 1.43
CA SER A 116 -10.02 -2.05 2.46
C SER A 116 -8.64 -2.29 1.88
N ILE A 117 -7.61 -2.35 2.73
CA ILE A 117 -6.23 -2.59 2.30
C ILE A 117 -5.58 -3.70 3.11
N SER A 118 -4.87 -4.58 2.43
CA SER A 118 -4.10 -5.66 3.05
C SER A 118 -2.80 -5.89 2.29
N GLY A 119 -1.91 -6.71 2.83
CA GLY A 119 -0.71 -7.09 2.11
C GLY A 119 0.23 -8.01 2.87
N HIS A 120 1.26 -8.48 2.16
CA HIS A 120 2.27 -9.41 2.68
C HIS A 120 3.68 -8.79 2.69
N SER A 121 4.43 -8.92 3.79
CA SER A 121 5.83 -8.47 3.89
C SER A 121 6.02 -6.98 3.56
N MET A 122 6.75 -6.62 2.50
CA MET A 122 6.81 -5.24 1.97
C MET A 122 5.41 -4.68 1.68
N GLY A 123 4.50 -5.50 1.19
CA GLY A 123 3.10 -5.11 0.99
C GLY A 123 2.32 -4.94 2.28
N GLY A 124 2.62 -5.74 3.31
CA GLY A 124 2.06 -5.53 4.65
C GLY A 124 2.55 -4.22 5.27
N HIS A 125 3.81 -3.87 5.02
CA HIS A 125 4.37 -2.56 5.34
C HIS A 125 3.61 -1.43 4.63
N GLY A 126 3.43 -1.54 3.32
CA GLY A 126 2.65 -0.57 2.54
C GLY A 126 1.22 -0.43 3.03
N ALA A 127 0.54 -1.54 3.31
CA ALA A 127 -0.86 -1.57 3.75
C ALA A 127 -1.04 -0.87 5.09
N LEU A 128 -0.15 -1.13 6.06
CA LEU A 128 -0.18 -0.45 7.35
C LEU A 128 0.17 1.04 7.22
N THR A 129 1.24 1.39 6.50
CA THR A 129 1.63 2.79 6.29
C THR A 129 0.52 3.59 5.60
N ILE A 130 0.02 3.10 4.48
CA ILE A 130 -1.02 3.76 3.68
C ILE A 130 -2.32 3.84 4.47
N GLY A 131 -2.78 2.73 5.04
CA GLY A 131 -4.03 2.69 5.79
C GLY A 131 -4.03 3.65 6.98
N LEU A 132 -2.95 3.69 7.76
CA LEU A 132 -2.84 4.58 8.92
C LEU A 132 -2.73 6.07 8.54
N LYS A 133 -2.22 6.38 7.35
CA LYS A 133 -2.11 7.76 6.85
C LYS A 133 -3.37 8.27 6.16
N ASN A 134 -4.29 7.39 5.77
CA ASN A 134 -5.50 7.70 5.01
C ASN A 134 -6.72 7.00 5.63
N GLN A 135 -6.90 7.16 6.96
CA GLN A 135 -7.89 6.40 7.74
C GLN A 135 -9.34 6.64 7.30
N ASP A 136 -9.62 7.81 6.75
CA ASP A 136 -10.90 8.19 6.17
C ASP A 136 -11.19 7.44 4.85
N ARG A 137 -10.16 6.92 4.18
CA ARG A 137 -10.28 6.26 2.88
C ARG A 137 -10.40 4.74 2.95
N TYR A 138 -9.99 4.12 4.06
CA TYR A 138 -9.96 2.66 4.21
C TYR A 138 -10.79 2.21 5.40
N ARG A 139 -11.81 1.38 5.15
CA ARG A 139 -12.70 0.80 6.15
C ARG A 139 -11.98 -0.19 7.07
N SER A 140 -10.99 -0.91 6.54
CA SER A 140 -10.19 -1.85 7.32
C SER A 140 -8.79 -2.00 6.75
N ILE A 141 -7.87 -2.37 7.65
CA ILE A 141 -6.45 -2.59 7.38
C ILE A 141 -6.06 -3.93 7.99
N SER A 142 -5.37 -4.78 7.23
CA SER A 142 -4.74 -6.00 7.76
C SER A 142 -3.37 -6.24 7.11
N ALA A 143 -2.57 -7.14 7.66
CA ALA A 143 -1.27 -7.47 7.10
C ALA A 143 -0.80 -8.88 7.47
N PHE A 144 -0.02 -9.49 6.59
CA PHE A 144 0.66 -10.76 6.78
C PHE A 144 2.17 -10.54 6.83
N SER A 145 2.81 -10.92 7.93
CA SER A 145 4.27 -10.79 8.13
C SER A 145 4.86 -9.41 7.75
N PRO A 146 4.25 -8.27 8.17
CA PRO A 146 4.65 -6.95 7.70
C PRO A 146 6.05 -6.52 8.17
N ILE A 147 6.73 -5.72 7.34
CA ILE A 147 7.90 -4.92 7.80
C ILE A 147 7.37 -3.73 8.63
N THR A 148 7.29 -3.91 9.95
CA THR A 148 6.64 -2.93 10.85
C THR A 148 7.52 -1.74 11.23
N ASN A 149 8.85 -1.90 11.19
CA ASN A 149 9.82 -0.85 11.50
C ASN A 149 10.98 -0.82 10.49
N PRO A 150 10.77 -0.29 9.27
CA PRO A 150 11.79 -0.28 8.22
C PRO A 150 13.01 0.60 8.55
N MET A 151 12.92 1.51 9.51
CA MET A 151 14.05 2.35 9.91
C MET A 151 15.15 1.59 10.66
N GLU A 152 14.82 0.41 11.19
CA GLU A 152 15.68 -0.41 12.06
C GLU A 152 15.91 -1.81 11.49
N CYS A 153 15.69 -2.04 10.19
CA CYS A 153 15.98 -3.31 9.54
C CYS A 153 16.78 -3.12 8.24
N PRO A 154 17.64 -4.08 7.84
CA PRO A 154 18.52 -3.92 6.68
C PRO A 154 17.79 -3.55 5.38
N TRP A 155 16.71 -4.28 5.04
CA TRP A 155 15.91 -3.99 3.84
C TRP A 155 15.34 -2.58 3.84
N GLY A 156 14.76 -2.16 4.96
CA GLY A 156 14.16 -0.84 5.07
C GLY A 156 15.20 0.28 5.05
N ILE A 157 16.34 0.11 5.73
CA ILE A 157 17.44 1.09 5.70
C ILE A 157 17.96 1.26 4.28
N LYS A 158 18.19 0.17 3.54
CA LYS A 158 18.64 0.23 2.14
C LYS A 158 17.61 0.96 1.26
N ALA A 159 16.34 0.57 1.32
CA ALA A 159 15.30 1.19 0.49
C ALA A 159 15.07 2.67 0.84
N LEU A 160 14.95 3.01 2.12
CA LEU A 160 14.65 4.37 2.57
C LEU A 160 15.80 5.35 2.31
N SER A 161 17.06 4.93 2.54
CA SER A 161 18.23 5.75 2.23
C SER A 161 18.32 6.06 0.74
N ASN A 162 18.15 5.05 -0.12
CA ASN A 162 18.26 5.24 -1.57
C ASN A 162 17.06 6.00 -2.16
N TYR A 163 15.82 5.75 -1.70
CA TYR A 163 14.64 6.42 -2.27
C TYR A 163 14.38 7.81 -1.68
N LEU A 164 14.59 8.00 -0.38
CA LEU A 164 14.24 9.23 0.34
C LEU A 164 15.47 10.08 0.70
N GLY A 165 16.66 9.49 0.74
CA GLY A 165 17.91 10.11 1.17
C GLY A 165 18.27 9.75 2.62
N GLU A 166 19.46 10.15 3.06
CA GLU A 166 20.04 9.79 4.36
C GLU A 166 19.37 10.44 5.59
N ASN A 167 18.49 11.41 5.38
CA ASN A 167 17.81 12.07 6.49
C ASN A 167 16.73 11.16 7.09
N LYS A 168 17.08 10.42 8.14
CA LYS A 168 16.17 9.52 8.88
C LYS A 168 14.89 10.18 9.39
N ALA A 169 14.85 11.51 9.57
CA ALA A 169 13.62 12.19 9.96
C ALA A 169 12.53 12.05 8.88
N SER A 170 12.91 12.04 7.59
CA SER A 170 11.99 11.86 6.47
C SER A 170 11.36 10.46 6.43
N TRP A 171 12.08 9.47 6.96
CA TRP A 171 11.66 8.06 6.96
C TRP A 171 10.50 7.80 7.93
N LYS A 172 10.35 8.61 8.99
CA LYS A 172 9.29 8.44 9.99
C LYS A 172 7.89 8.39 9.38
N SER A 173 7.68 9.19 8.33
CA SER A 173 6.40 9.25 7.61
C SER A 173 6.07 7.97 6.82
N MET A 174 7.06 7.08 6.66
CA MET A 174 7.01 5.78 6.01
C MET A 174 7.30 4.65 7.01
N THR A 175 6.96 4.83 8.30
CA THR A 175 7.16 3.80 9.32
C THR A 175 5.82 3.49 10.00
N PRO A 176 5.27 2.26 9.87
CA PRO A 176 3.98 1.90 10.46
C PRO A 176 3.89 2.20 11.97
N ALA A 177 4.93 1.84 12.74
CA ALA A 177 4.97 2.09 14.17
C ALA A 177 4.89 3.60 14.51
N ALA A 178 5.57 4.45 13.72
CA ALA A 178 5.53 5.89 13.91
C ALA A 178 4.18 6.50 13.46
N CYS A 179 3.59 5.99 12.38
CA CYS A 179 2.26 6.38 11.93
C CYS A 179 1.19 6.03 12.99
N TRP A 180 1.29 4.85 13.59
CA TRP A 180 0.42 4.42 14.68
C TRP A 180 0.53 5.35 15.90
N GLN A 181 1.77 5.66 16.34
CA GLN A 181 1.99 6.60 17.44
C GLN A 181 1.38 7.97 17.14
N SER A 182 1.58 8.50 15.93
CA SER A 182 0.98 9.77 15.52
C SER A 182 -0.55 9.72 15.54
N MET A 183 -1.16 8.62 15.10
CA MET A 183 -2.61 8.43 15.14
C MET A 183 -3.13 8.43 16.58
N VAL A 184 -2.53 7.63 17.47
CA VAL A 184 -2.93 7.53 18.88
C VAL A 184 -2.80 8.88 19.58
N LEU A 185 -1.70 9.59 19.35
CA LEU A 185 -1.49 10.93 19.89
C LEU A 185 -2.58 11.90 19.39
N ASN A 186 -2.90 11.88 18.09
CA ASN A 186 -3.95 12.73 17.53
C ASN A 186 -5.33 12.42 18.13
N CYS A 187 -5.66 11.14 18.36
CA CYS A 187 -6.90 10.75 19.06
C CYS A 187 -6.92 11.25 20.51
N GLN A 188 -5.80 11.12 21.24
CA GLN A 188 -5.68 11.67 22.60
C GLN A 188 -5.86 13.18 22.61
N PHE A 189 -5.23 13.91 21.69
CA PHE A 189 -5.40 15.37 21.56
C PHE A 189 -6.85 15.76 21.25
N TRP A 190 -7.54 15.01 20.38
CA TRP A 190 -8.96 15.22 20.12
C TRP A 190 -9.82 15.01 21.36
N LEU A 191 -9.60 13.91 22.09
CA LEU A 191 -10.31 13.65 23.35
C LEU A 191 -10.06 14.75 24.38
N THR A 192 -8.82 15.22 24.53
CA THR A 192 -8.48 16.33 25.46
C THR A 192 -9.12 17.66 25.05
N LYS A 193 -9.22 17.96 23.75
CA LYS A 193 -9.92 19.17 23.27
C LYS A 193 -11.42 19.08 23.47
N VAL A 194 -12.04 17.91 23.24
CA VAL A 194 -13.46 17.69 23.49
C VAL A 194 -13.79 17.83 24.97
N THR A 195 -12.95 17.30 25.87
CA THR A 195 -13.18 17.46 27.31
C THR A 195 -12.96 18.90 27.79
N GLN A 196 -12.03 19.66 27.21
CA GLN A 196 -11.82 21.08 27.51
C GLN A 196 -12.92 22.00 26.96
N MET A 197 -13.59 21.63 25.86
CA MET A 197 -14.77 22.38 25.37
C MET A 197 -16.04 22.08 26.17
N ALA A 198 -16.07 20.96 26.89
CA ALA A 198 -17.21 20.53 27.71
C ALA A 198 -17.14 21.03 29.17
N SER A 199 -16.09 21.79 29.53
CA SER A 199 -15.87 22.43 30.85
C SER A 199 -15.94 23.93 30.74
#